data_AF-A0A3A8THK0-F1
#
_entry.id   AF-A0A3A8THK0-F1
#
_cell.length_a   1.000
_cell.length_b   1.000
_cell.length_c   1.000
_cell.angle_alpha   90.00
_cell.angle_beta   90.00
_cell.angle_gamma   90.00
#
_symmetry.space_group_name_H-M   'P 1'
#
loop_
_entity.id
_entity.type
_entity.pdbx_description
1 polymer ?
#
loop_
_entity_poly.entity_id
_entity_poly.type
_entity_poly.pdbx_seq_one_letter_code
_entity_poly.pdbx_strand_id
1 'polypeptide(L)'
;MLALRQCGLGWLALSAAWPVFAAEPAVWGEGMMVKVRPDNTAPGSSTEVRLTAARNEFVSFQVALHGGDRGLRGVRARLPALEGPATLTGPDVTLYRQAYITTRQGSEPGQPVGRWPDGLVPDTDEIAREQRNAFPFDVPAREARAVWVDVHVPQDAPPGDYTGTVTVEAEGGFQRQVTARLTVVEAVMPGTSSLASAFSLSPAQVCLAHLGRADCSHEELQPFLVRYQQMALEHRITQPRLYLRGSGPKAWSDFDATWGPSLDGTAPTRLSGARMTSLEYTGPLTAGGLSAFTGHMRERGWLDRAFALIGDEPPIWISYEQVQAAGTLVRQAAPGLRTLLTTNASQLKPTGLVPLVDIMVPMVNHLEGTDPGFVGNQTATYVEFLSRPGTELWMYQSCAVHGCAPSVSVPQNQPGAGWPSYMVDRPSTKARAMEWLSFLFGCKGELYYETAGMLPTAWTDQYHFDGNGDGTLFYPGTPAIIGGRTDVPVASLRLKLIRQGMQDYEWLKAVSDAGDPAFAHQVARELIPNAWQVPDDGAAFDGARLRLIQRYGELTLGNPTAPRMGGAPVSMPLEPQVPGGPGEPGGQGNAGGCGAAPGVSVAGVLLWAAWALGRIRRTRVAR
;
A
#
# COMPACT_ATOMS: atom_id res chain seq x y z
N MET A 1 45.72 12.67 81.51
CA MET A 1 45.92 13.70 80.47
C MET A 1 46.74 13.07 79.35
N LEU A 2 46.16 12.84 78.17
CA LEU A 2 46.89 12.85 76.91
C LEU A 2 45.85 12.90 75.78
N ALA A 3 45.87 13.99 75.02
CA ALA A 3 44.91 14.32 73.97
C ALA A 3 45.17 13.50 72.71
N LEU A 4 44.13 12.84 72.17
CA LEU A 4 44.18 12.30 70.81
C LEU A 4 43.97 13.44 69.80
N ARG A 5 45.01 13.70 69.01
CA ARG A 5 44.97 14.56 67.83
C ARG A 5 44.16 13.87 66.73
N GLN A 6 43.15 14.57 66.20
CA GLN A 6 42.51 14.20 64.94
C GLN A 6 43.46 14.55 63.78
N CYS A 7 44.00 13.54 63.11
CA CYS A 7 44.60 13.70 61.79
C CYS A 7 43.49 13.50 60.74
N GLY A 8 43.12 14.58 60.05
CA GLY A 8 42.25 14.49 58.88
C GLY A 8 42.98 13.82 57.71
N LEU A 9 42.50 12.65 57.30
CA LEU A 9 42.87 12.03 56.03
C LEU A 9 42.02 12.69 54.92
N GLY A 10 42.63 13.58 54.15
CA GLY A 10 42.07 14.07 52.90
C GLY A 10 42.07 12.93 51.88
N TRP A 11 40.87 12.45 51.51
CA TRP A 11 40.68 11.56 50.37
C TRP A 11 40.77 12.38 49.09
N LEU A 12 41.94 12.34 48.44
CA LEU A 12 42.10 12.77 47.05
C LEU A 12 41.43 11.72 46.15
N ALA A 13 40.19 11.99 45.74
CA ALA A 13 39.53 11.22 44.69
C ALA A 13 40.18 11.54 43.33
N LEU A 14 41.08 10.66 42.87
CA LEU A 14 41.55 10.68 41.48
C LEU A 14 40.36 10.34 40.56
N SER A 15 39.77 11.34 39.94
CA SER A 15 38.81 11.15 38.84
C SER A 15 39.61 10.76 37.60
N ALA A 16 39.74 9.46 37.33
CA ALA A 16 40.25 8.99 36.05
C ALA A 16 39.20 9.34 34.98
N ALA A 17 39.41 10.44 34.26
CA ALA A 17 38.62 10.76 33.07
C ALA A 17 38.90 9.68 32.02
N TRP A 18 37.96 8.76 31.84
CA TRP A 18 38.02 7.84 30.70
C TRP A 18 37.92 8.68 29.42
N PRO A 19 38.81 8.46 28.43
CA PRO A 19 38.69 9.15 27.16
C PRO A 19 37.34 8.81 26.54
N VAL A 20 36.50 9.82 26.36
CA VAL A 20 35.27 9.70 25.57
C VAL A 20 35.73 9.60 24.12
N PHE A 21 35.85 8.37 23.61
CA PHE A 21 36.08 8.16 22.18
C PHE A 21 34.86 8.62 21.40
N ALA A 22 35.09 9.43 20.36
CA ALA A 22 34.03 9.84 19.45
C ALA A 22 33.37 8.61 18.82
N ALA A 23 32.04 8.60 18.76
CA ALA A 23 31.31 7.52 18.10
C ALA A 23 31.68 7.48 16.62
N GLU A 24 32.22 6.36 16.15
CA GLU A 24 32.57 6.17 14.75
C GLU A 24 31.32 5.96 13.87
N PRO A 25 31.38 6.29 12.56
CA PRO A 25 30.30 5.97 11.64
C PRO A 25 30.04 4.46 11.55
N ALA A 26 28.78 4.09 11.35
CA ALA A 26 28.33 2.70 11.28
C ALA A 26 27.52 2.43 10.02
N VAL A 27 27.55 1.18 9.54
CA VAL A 27 26.75 0.66 8.42
C VAL A 27 26.22 -0.72 8.79
N TRP A 28 24.93 -0.97 8.59
CA TRP A 28 24.31 -2.27 8.87
C TRP A 28 23.21 -2.61 7.85
N GLY A 29 22.91 -3.89 7.71
CA GLY A 29 21.75 -4.40 6.99
C GLY A 29 20.49 -4.29 7.84
N GLU A 30 19.40 -3.83 7.23
CA GLU A 30 18.15 -3.56 7.91
C GLU A 30 16.95 -4.09 7.09
N GLY A 31 15.89 -4.51 7.78
CA GLY A 31 14.68 -5.02 7.14
C GLY A 31 13.88 -3.92 6.43
N MET A 32 13.15 -4.27 5.37
CA MET A 32 12.34 -3.30 4.60
C MET A 32 11.23 -2.61 5.42
N MET A 33 10.83 -3.21 6.55
CA MET A 33 9.74 -2.73 7.39
C MET A 33 10.18 -1.63 8.38
N VAL A 34 11.48 -1.42 8.59
CA VAL A 34 11.99 -0.43 9.55
C VAL A 34 12.04 0.95 8.90
N LYS A 35 11.49 1.98 9.55
CA LYS A 35 11.63 3.37 9.09
C LYS A 35 12.89 3.99 9.68
N VAL A 36 13.97 3.99 8.91
CA VAL A 36 15.26 4.61 9.29
C VAL A 36 15.14 6.13 9.29
N ARG A 37 14.72 6.67 10.43
CA ARG A 37 14.55 8.10 10.67
C ARG A 37 15.88 8.76 11.03
N PRO A 38 16.15 10.01 10.61
CA PRO A 38 17.44 10.66 10.83
C PRO A 38 17.80 10.83 12.30
N ASP A 39 16.84 11.24 13.12
CA ASP A 39 17.07 11.79 14.46
C ASP A 39 17.07 10.76 15.60
N ASN A 40 16.52 9.57 15.37
CA ASN A 40 16.22 8.61 16.43
C ASN A 40 16.52 7.15 16.06
N THR A 41 17.31 6.92 15.00
CA THR A 41 17.77 5.57 14.66
C THR A 41 19.13 5.32 15.30
N ALA A 42 19.17 4.39 16.25
CA ALA A 42 20.42 3.90 16.80
C ALA A 42 21.15 3.00 15.78
N PRO A 43 22.50 2.99 15.75
CA PRO A 43 23.24 2.07 14.91
C PRO A 43 22.90 0.61 15.20
N GLY A 44 22.55 -0.14 14.15
CA GLY A 44 22.48 -1.59 14.19
C GLY A 44 23.85 -2.25 14.02
N SER A 45 23.88 -3.58 14.08
CA SER A 45 25.11 -4.38 13.98
C SER A 45 25.07 -5.46 12.90
N SER A 46 23.93 -5.65 12.22
CA SER A 46 23.82 -6.71 11.22
C SER A 46 24.70 -6.43 10.02
N THR A 47 25.58 -7.37 9.67
CA THR A 47 26.40 -7.32 8.46
C THR A 47 25.79 -8.13 7.32
N GLU A 48 24.61 -8.71 7.54
CA GLU A 48 23.93 -9.61 6.62
C GLU A 48 22.41 -9.39 6.63
N VAL A 49 21.78 -9.51 5.47
CA VAL A 49 20.32 -9.65 5.34
C VAL A 49 19.99 -10.95 4.63
N ARG A 50 18.86 -11.55 5.01
CA ARG A 50 18.37 -12.82 4.43
C ARG A 50 17.00 -12.59 3.83
N LEU A 51 16.86 -12.99 2.57
CA LEU A 51 15.68 -12.78 1.75
C LEU A 51 15.24 -14.12 1.17
N THR A 52 13.94 -14.27 0.95
CA THR A 52 13.36 -15.42 0.26
C THR A 52 12.37 -14.90 -0.75
N ALA A 53 12.43 -15.36 -2.00
CA ALA A 53 11.56 -14.89 -3.08
C ALA A 53 11.18 -16.04 -4.03
N ALA A 54 9.99 -15.99 -4.61
CA ALA A 54 9.69 -16.71 -5.84
C ALA A 54 10.38 -16.05 -7.04
N ARG A 55 10.40 -16.76 -8.18
CA ARG A 55 10.68 -16.14 -9.47
C ARG A 55 9.60 -15.10 -9.80
N ASN A 56 9.97 -14.05 -10.51
CA ASN A 56 9.14 -12.88 -10.84
C ASN A 56 8.69 -12.05 -9.61
N GLU A 57 9.20 -12.32 -8.41
CA GLU A 57 8.88 -11.57 -7.19
C GLU A 57 9.90 -10.46 -6.93
N PHE A 58 9.47 -9.36 -6.32
CA PHE A 58 10.35 -8.35 -5.75
C PHE A 58 10.54 -8.59 -4.25
N VAL A 59 11.78 -8.49 -3.79
CA VAL A 59 12.12 -8.41 -2.37
C VAL A 59 13.01 -7.20 -2.13
N SER A 60 12.86 -6.57 -0.98
CA SER A 60 13.64 -5.37 -0.64
C SER A 60 14.29 -5.49 0.72
N PHE A 61 15.34 -4.71 0.92
CA PHE A 61 15.98 -4.49 2.21
C PHE A 61 16.60 -3.10 2.24
N GLN A 62 17.20 -2.74 3.38
CA GLN A 62 17.88 -1.47 3.55
C GLN A 62 19.34 -1.69 3.95
N VAL A 63 20.21 -0.79 3.49
CA VAL A 63 21.54 -0.59 4.08
C VAL A 63 21.49 0.75 4.79
N ALA A 64 21.44 0.69 6.11
CA ALA A 64 21.35 1.85 6.97
C ALA A 64 22.75 2.31 7.40
N LEU A 65 22.90 3.62 7.57
CA LEU A 65 24.15 4.29 7.91
C LEU A 65 23.90 5.27 9.04
N HIS A 66 24.84 5.38 9.97
CA HIS A 66 24.84 6.41 11.00
C HIS A 66 26.15 7.19 10.95
N GLY A 67 26.07 8.53 10.98
CA GLY A 67 27.22 9.40 10.75
C GLY A 67 28.24 9.42 11.89
N GLY A 68 27.97 8.78 13.02
CA GLY A 68 28.81 8.91 14.22
C GLY A 68 28.91 10.38 14.66
N ASP A 69 29.96 10.76 15.36
CA ASP A 69 30.14 12.15 15.82
C ASP A 69 30.62 13.12 14.73
N ARG A 70 31.12 12.61 13.59
CA ARG A 70 31.77 13.43 12.54
C ARG A 70 30.98 13.54 11.24
N GLY A 71 30.04 12.63 11.01
CA GLY A 71 29.35 12.48 9.73
C GLY A 71 30.18 11.72 8.69
N LEU A 72 29.54 11.41 7.56
CA LEU A 72 30.15 10.86 6.35
C LEU A 72 29.87 11.81 5.18
N ARG A 73 30.88 12.06 4.35
CA ARG A 73 30.75 12.88 3.13
C ARG A 73 30.94 12.04 1.88
N GLY A 74 30.22 12.38 0.82
CA GLY A 74 30.41 11.75 -0.48
C GLY A 74 30.05 10.26 -0.50
N VAL A 75 29.08 9.84 0.31
CA VAL A 75 28.66 8.44 0.43
C VAL A 75 28.14 7.91 -0.91
N ARG A 76 28.68 6.77 -1.34
CA ARG A 76 28.24 6.00 -2.51
C ARG A 76 27.95 4.58 -2.06
N ALA A 77 26.94 3.95 -2.63
CA ALA A 77 26.68 2.53 -2.44
C ALA A 77 26.56 1.83 -3.80
N ARG A 78 26.99 0.57 -3.86
CA ARG A 78 26.92 -0.25 -5.07
C ARG A 78 26.61 -1.70 -4.70
N LEU A 79 25.75 -2.32 -5.48
CA LEU A 79 25.52 -3.77 -5.51
C LEU A 79 25.61 -4.21 -6.97
N PRO A 80 26.77 -4.67 -7.45
CA PRO A 80 26.95 -4.95 -8.88
C PRO A 80 26.13 -6.16 -9.34
N ALA A 81 26.01 -7.18 -8.49
CA ALA A 81 25.23 -8.37 -8.76
C ALA A 81 24.88 -9.15 -7.49
N LEU A 82 23.91 -10.07 -7.61
CA LEU A 82 23.79 -11.23 -6.74
C LEU A 82 24.17 -12.48 -7.55
N GLU A 83 25.16 -13.22 -7.07
CA GLU A 83 25.72 -14.40 -7.74
C GLU A 83 25.14 -15.69 -7.14
N GLY A 84 24.73 -16.63 -8.00
CA GLY A 84 24.18 -17.92 -7.61
C GLY A 84 24.11 -18.87 -8.82
N PRO A 85 23.05 -19.69 -8.94
CA PRO A 85 22.77 -20.47 -10.14
C PRO A 85 22.72 -19.65 -11.44
N ALA A 86 22.35 -18.38 -11.32
CA ALA A 86 22.51 -17.35 -12.34
C ALA A 86 23.02 -16.05 -11.69
N THR A 87 23.27 -15.02 -12.49
CA THR A 87 23.68 -13.70 -12.00
C THR A 87 22.52 -12.71 -12.14
N LEU A 88 22.07 -12.12 -11.03
CA LEU A 88 21.09 -11.04 -11.04
C LEU A 88 21.82 -9.70 -11.07
N THR A 89 21.57 -8.85 -12.06
CA THR A 89 22.32 -7.59 -12.25
C THR A 89 21.48 -6.53 -12.98
N GLY A 90 22.04 -5.33 -13.14
CA GLY A 90 21.44 -4.23 -13.90
C GLY A 90 20.01 -3.92 -13.45
N PRO A 91 18.98 -4.07 -14.32
CA PRO A 91 17.60 -3.71 -13.99
C PRO A 91 16.97 -4.51 -12.85
N ASP A 92 17.56 -5.67 -12.51
CA ASP A 92 17.07 -6.55 -11.44
C ASP A 92 17.46 -6.07 -10.04
N VAL A 93 18.46 -5.19 -9.94
CA VAL A 93 18.94 -4.64 -8.67
C VAL A 93 18.89 -3.12 -8.75
N THR A 94 18.01 -2.49 -7.98
CA THR A 94 17.90 -1.03 -7.94
C THR A 94 18.20 -0.50 -6.54
N LEU A 95 19.16 0.41 -6.45
CA LEU A 95 19.47 1.14 -5.22
C LEU A 95 18.76 2.48 -5.24
N TYR A 96 18.24 2.92 -4.09
CA TYR A 96 17.60 4.20 -3.93
C TYR A 96 18.13 4.91 -2.69
N ARG A 97 18.39 6.21 -2.81
CA ARG A 97 18.54 7.09 -1.64
C ARG A 97 17.15 7.42 -1.09
N GLN A 98 16.92 7.16 0.19
CA GLN A 98 15.71 7.61 0.85
C GLN A 98 15.73 9.13 1.04
N ALA A 99 14.71 9.79 0.50
CA ALA A 99 14.40 11.18 0.78
C ALA A 99 13.45 11.27 1.98
N TYR A 100 13.56 12.37 2.70
CA TYR A 100 12.83 12.60 3.93
C TYR A 100 11.84 13.75 3.76
N ILE A 101 10.62 13.53 4.23
CA ILE A 101 9.60 14.58 4.37
C ILE A 101 9.49 14.95 5.85
N THR A 102 9.34 16.25 6.14
CA THR A 102 9.20 16.74 7.51
C THR A 102 7.72 16.94 7.84
N THR A 103 7.16 16.04 8.64
CA THR A 103 5.79 16.18 9.13
C THR A 103 5.75 17.21 10.26
N ARG A 104 4.71 18.05 10.26
CA ARG A 104 4.48 19.09 11.29
C ARG A 104 3.31 18.78 12.20
N GLN A 105 2.43 17.90 11.72
CA GLN A 105 1.29 17.36 12.42
C GLN A 105 1.33 15.84 12.24
N GLY A 106 0.98 15.10 13.27
CA GLY A 106 0.86 13.65 13.18
C GLY A 106 -0.47 13.25 12.56
N SER A 107 -0.51 12.17 11.80
CA SER A 107 -1.76 11.62 11.22
C SER A 107 -2.73 11.08 12.27
N GLU A 108 -2.26 10.86 13.50
CA GLU A 108 -3.09 10.52 14.65
C GLU A 108 -2.59 11.26 15.89
N PRO A 109 -3.45 11.46 16.91
CA PRO A 109 -3.06 12.02 18.19
C PRO A 109 -1.91 11.24 18.84
N GLY A 110 -0.86 11.96 19.25
CA GLY A 110 0.31 11.37 19.91
C GLY A 110 1.36 10.77 18.96
N GLN A 111 1.13 10.78 17.65
CA GLN A 111 2.15 10.39 16.66
C GLN A 111 3.35 11.35 16.70
N PRO A 112 4.60 10.84 16.64
CA PRO A 112 5.77 11.70 16.61
C PRO A 112 5.91 12.40 15.25
N VAL A 113 6.02 13.72 15.30
CA VAL A 113 6.31 14.56 14.13
C VAL A 113 7.80 14.55 13.78
N GLY A 114 8.17 15.13 12.64
CA GLY A 114 9.55 15.33 12.22
C GLY A 114 9.88 14.62 10.90
N ARG A 115 11.15 14.27 10.69
CA ARG A 115 11.62 13.69 9.44
C ARG A 115 11.26 12.21 9.32
N TRP A 116 10.58 11.85 8.24
CA TRP A 116 10.16 10.49 7.91
C TRP A 116 10.68 10.10 6.52
N PRO A 117 11.26 8.89 6.35
CA PRO A 117 11.67 8.40 5.03
C PRO A 117 10.43 8.00 4.22
N ASP A 118 10.36 8.44 2.96
CA ASP A 118 9.31 7.95 2.05
C ASP A 118 9.71 8.02 0.58
N GLY A 119 10.08 9.17 0.02
CA GLY A 119 10.48 9.24 -1.40
C GLY A 119 11.75 8.44 -1.70
N LEU A 120 11.76 7.60 -2.74
CA LEU A 120 12.90 6.75 -3.09
C LEU A 120 13.59 7.25 -4.36
N VAL A 121 14.63 8.08 -4.23
CA VAL A 121 15.39 8.57 -5.39
C VAL A 121 16.29 7.45 -5.92
N PRO A 122 16.07 6.91 -7.14
CA PRO A 122 16.84 5.77 -7.64
C PRO A 122 18.26 6.20 -8.04
N ASP A 123 19.19 5.24 -8.07
CA ASP A 123 20.51 5.40 -8.70
C ASP A 123 20.39 5.37 -10.23
N THR A 124 19.69 4.36 -10.76
CA THR A 124 19.21 4.31 -12.14
C THR A 124 17.71 4.05 -12.10
N ASP A 125 16.91 4.92 -12.72
CA ASP A 125 15.45 4.81 -12.62
C ASP A 125 14.89 3.68 -13.50
N GLU A 126 13.81 3.04 -13.05
CA GLU A 126 13.22 1.87 -13.73
C GLU A 126 12.42 2.21 -14.99
N ILE A 127 12.12 3.49 -15.24
CA ILE A 127 11.24 3.94 -16.32
C ILE A 127 12.04 4.37 -17.55
N ALA A 128 12.85 5.41 -17.41
CA ALA A 128 13.69 5.96 -18.48
C ALA A 128 15.09 5.32 -18.52
N ARG A 129 15.46 4.51 -17.51
CA ARG A 129 16.77 3.84 -17.41
C ARG A 129 17.94 4.84 -17.43
N GLU A 130 17.72 6.02 -16.86
CA GLU A 130 18.75 7.06 -16.77
C GLU A 130 19.42 7.03 -15.39
N GLN A 131 20.72 7.30 -15.37
CA GLN A 131 21.44 7.58 -14.14
C GLN A 131 20.87 8.84 -13.48
N ARG A 132 20.58 8.74 -12.19
CA ARG A 132 19.99 9.78 -11.34
C ARG A 132 20.94 10.17 -10.21
N ASN A 133 20.52 11.14 -9.39
CA ASN A 133 21.35 11.77 -8.36
C ASN A 133 21.18 11.15 -6.95
N ALA A 134 20.88 9.85 -6.85
CA ALA A 134 20.88 9.16 -5.55
C ALA A 134 22.24 9.25 -4.86
N PHE A 135 23.33 9.14 -5.63
CA PHE A 135 24.70 9.20 -5.14
C PHE A 135 25.56 10.25 -5.88
N PRO A 136 26.59 10.82 -5.21
CA PRO A 136 26.86 10.67 -3.79
C PRO A 136 25.89 11.47 -2.91
N PHE A 137 25.82 11.15 -1.61
CA PHE A 137 25.11 11.97 -0.61
C PHE A 137 25.88 12.02 0.72
N ASP A 138 25.51 12.93 1.61
CA ASP A 138 26.14 13.07 2.93
C ASP A 138 25.26 12.49 4.05
N VAL A 139 25.90 11.90 5.07
CA VAL A 139 25.28 11.51 6.33
C VAL A 139 25.76 12.49 7.40
N PRO A 140 24.91 13.39 7.91
CA PRO A 140 25.32 14.34 8.95
C PRO A 140 25.79 13.63 10.23
N ALA A 141 26.59 14.35 11.03
CA ALA A 141 26.96 13.89 12.36
C ALA A 141 25.71 13.61 13.20
N ARG A 142 25.71 12.47 13.88
CA ARG A 142 24.66 11.98 14.80
C ARG A 142 23.30 11.78 14.15
N GLU A 143 23.28 11.63 12.82
CA GLU A 143 22.07 11.28 12.09
C GLU A 143 22.22 9.93 11.37
N ALA A 144 21.09 9.31 11.08
CA ALA A 144 21.00 8.16 10.20
C ALA A 144 20.50 8.51 8.78
N ARG A 145 20.90 7.68 7.81
CA ARG A 145 20.36 7.62 6.45
C ARG A 145 20.19 6.15 6.05
N ALA A 146 19.42 5.88 5.01
CA ALA A 146 19.33 4.54 4.44
C ALA A 146 19.34 4.56 2.91
N VAL A 147 20.00 3.54 2.37
CA VAL A 147 19.87 3.12 0.98
C VAL A 147 18.84 1.99 0.95
N TRP A 148 17.73 2.20 0.23
CA TRP A 148 16.81 1.11 -0.08
C TRP A 148 17.37 0.29 -1.23
N VAL A 149 17.34 -1.03 -1.11
CA VAL A 149 17.77 -1.96 -2.16
C VAL A 149 16.56 -2.79 -2.56
N ASP A 150 16.21 -2.74 -3.83
CA ASP A 150 15.10 -3.48 -4.41
C ASP A 150 15.65 -4.53 -5.38
N VAL A 151 15.31 -5.81 -5.15
CA VAL A 151 15.75 -6.94 -5.97
C VAL A 151 14.53 -7.58 -6.62
N HIS A 152 14.49 -7.51 -7.94
CA HIS A 152 13.58 -8.29 -8.78
C HIS A 152 14.25 -9.63 -9.09
N VAL A 153 13.56 -10.74 -8.84
CA VAL A 153 13.99 -12.05 -9.32
C VAL A 153 13.34 -12.27 -10.69
N PRO A 154 14.09 -12.38 -11.79
CA PRO A 154 13.52 -12.67 -13.11
C PRO A 154 12.65 -13.92 -13.12
N GLN A 155 11.65 -13.95 -14.00
CA GLN A 155 10.71 -15.07 -14.11
C GLN A 155 11.40 -16.41 -14.43
N ASP A 156 12.52 -16.37 -15.13
CA ASP A 156 13.31 -17.52 -15.58
C ASP A 156 14.55 -17.81 -14.72
N ALA A 157 14.81 -17.01 -13.68
CA ALA A 157 15.94 -17.23 -12.78
C ALA A 157 15.86 -18.62 -12.11
N PRO A 158 16.91 -19.46 -12.15
CA PRO A 158 16.87 -20.77 -11.51
C PRO A 158 16.73 -20.65 -9.98
N PRO A 159 15.91 -21.50 -9.34
CA PRO A 159 15.84 -21.55 -7.88
C PRO A 159 17.16 -21.98 -7.24
N GLY A 160 17.38 -21.56 -6.01
CA GLY A 160 18.63 -21.75 -5.27
C GLY A 160 19.10 -20.49 -4.55
N ASP A 161 20.30 -20.56 -4.00
CA ASP A 161 20.86 -19.48 -3.19
C ASP A 161 21.74 -18.54 -4.02
N TYR A 162 21.50 -17.24 -3.84
CA TYR A 162 22.23 -16.14 -4.43
C TYR A 162 22.86 -15.30 -3.33
N THR A 163 24.07 -14.79 -3.57
CA THR A 163 24.78 -13.91 -2.63
C THR A 163 25.32 -12.68 -3.35
N GLY A 164 25.06 -11.50 -2.78
CA GLY A 164 25.63 -10.24 -3.24
C GLY A 164 26.16 -9.43 -2.06
N THR A 165 27.01 -8.44 -2.33
CA THR A 165 27.56 -7.56 -1.30
C THR A 165 27.32 -6.11 -1.68
N VAL A 166 26.55 -5.41 -0.85
CA VAL A 166 26.44 -3.95 -0.95
C VAL A 166 27.71 -3.36 -0.36
N THR A 167 28.49 -2.66 -1.18
CA THR A 167 29.65 -1.90 -0.72
C THR A 167 29.26 -0.44 -0.56
N VAL A 168 29.54 0.12 0.62
CA VAL A 168 29.36 1.54 0.93
C VAL A 168 30.75 2.16 1.07
N GLU A 169 30.99 3.23 0.31
CA GLU A 169 32.21 4.02 0.33
C GLU A 169 31.89 5.48 0.66
N ALA A 170 32.81 6.17 1.34
CA ALA A 170 32.74 7.61 1.57
C ALA A 170 34.15 8.23 1.52
N GLU A 171 34.23 9.56 1.56
CA GLU A 171 35.50 10.27 1.63
C GLU A 171 36.37 9.82 2.82
N GLY A 172 37.68 10.04 2.73
CA GLY A 172 38.62 9.68 3.81
C GLY A 172 38.92 8.18 3.92
N GLY A 173 38.61 7.38 2.89
CA GLY A 173 38.90 5.94 2.85
C GLY A 173 37.91 5.09 3.64
N PHE A 174 36.74 5.63 4.00
CA PHE A 174 35.69 4.87 4.67
C PHE A 174 35.09 3.84 3.71
N GLN A 175 35.09 2.57 4.12
CA GLN A 175 34.48 1.48 3.38
C GLN A 175 33.86 0.46 4.34
N ARG A 176 32.61 0.08 4.08
CA ARG A 176 31.87 -0.97 4.81
C ARG A 176 31.04 -1.81 3.85
N GLN A 177 30.63 -2.98 4.29
CA GLN A 177 29.91 -3.95 3.47
C GLN A 177 28.74 -4.56 4.23
N VAL A 178 27.66 -4.85 3.50
CA VAL A 178 26.52 -5.64 3.96
C VAL A 178 26.28 -6.76 2.94
N THR A 179 26.23 -8.00 3.40
CA THR A 179 25.95 -9.17 2.55
C THR A 179 24.45 -9.38 2.42
N ALA A 180 23.96 -9.53 1.19
CA ALA A 180 22.60 -9.97 0.91
C ALA A 180 22.61 -11.44 0.51
N ARG A 181 21.87 -12.27 1.24
CA ARG A 181 21.60 -13.67 0.88
C ARG A 181 20.15 -13.79 0.44
N LEU A 182 19.95 -14.28 -0.77
CA LEU A 182 18.63 -14.48 -1.36
C LEU A 182 18.44 -15.96 -1.68
N THR A 183 17.43 -16.59 -1.10
CA THR A 183 16.97 -17.92 -1.52
C THR A 183 15.80 -17.76 -2.48
N VAL A 184 16.00 -18.18 -3.74
CA VAL A 184 14.92 -18.27 -4.73
C VAL A 184 14.26 -19.64 -4.62
N VAL A 185 12.95 -19.67 -4.36
CA VAL A 185 12.19 -20.91 -4.20
C VAL A 185 11.59 -21.41 -5.52
N GLU A 186 11.19 -22.68 -5.57
CA GLU A 186 10.53 -23.33 -6.71
C GLU A 186 9.06 -22.86 -6.89
N ALA A 187 8.87 -21.56 -7.08
CA ALA A 187 7.59 -20.95 -7.40
C ALA A 187 7.79 -19.83 -8.44
N VAL A 188 6.73 -19.46 -9.15
CA VAL A 188 6.71 -18.33 -10.08
C VAL A 188 5.51 -17.48 -9.74
N MET A 189 5.76 -16.25 -9.29
CA MET A 189 4.72 -15.30 -8.99
C MET A 189 4.12 -14.72 -10.28
N PRO A 190 2.80 -14.53 -10.38
CA PRO A 190 2.23 -13.92 -11.57
C PRO A 190 2.69 -12.46 -11.70
N GLY A 191 2.91 -12.01 -12.93
CA GLY A 191 3.23 -10.61 -13.22
C GLY A 191 2.02 -9.70 -13.00
N THR A 192 0.81 -10.22 -13.18
CA THR A 192 -0.45 -9.53 -12.88
C THR A 192 -1.00 -10.06 -11.56
N SER A 193 -1.40 -9.16 -10.67
CA SER A 193 -2.08 -9.52 -9.42
C SER A 193 -3.35 -10.32 -9.69
N SER A 194 -3.55 -11.40 -8.93
CA SER A 194 -4.81 -12.14 -8.87
C SER A 194 -5.93 -11.31 -8.24
N LEU A 195 -5.57 -10.37 -7.37
CA LEU A 195 -6.47 -9.39 -6.78
C LEU A 195 -6.61 -8.17 -7.72
N ALA A 196 -7.83 -7.75 -8.01
CA ALA A 196 -8.06 -6.50 -8.73
C ALA A 196 -7.62 -5.29 -7.90
N SER A 197 -7.22 -4.21 -8.55
CA SER A 197 -6.86 -2.99 -7.85
C SER A 197 -7.33 -1.77 -8.63
N ALA A 198 -7.71 -0.72 -7.91
CA ALA A 198 -8.15 0.55 -8.46
C ALA A 198 -7.54 1.69 -7.62
N PHE A 199 -6.27 1.97 -7.87
CA PHE A 199 -5.54 3.06 -7.24
C PHE A 199 -5.68 4.25 -8.16
N SER A 200 -6.59 5.18 -7.89
CA SER A 200 -6.83 6.28 -8.83
C SER A 200 -5.68 7.29 -8.82
N LEU A 201 -5.52 8.01 -9.93
CA LEU A 201 -4.57 9.12 -10.05
C LEU A 201 -5.26 10.29 -10.73
N SER A 202 -5.09 11.48 -10.18
CA SER A 202 -5.55 12.72 -10.78
C SER A 202 -4.58 13.21 -11.87
N PRO A 203 -4.98 13.23 -13.16
CA PRO A 203 -4.12 13.75 -14.22
C PRO A 203 -3.81 15.25 -14.05
N ALA A 204 -4.70 16.01 -13.42
CA ALA A 204 -4.49 17.43 -13.15
C ALA A 204 -3.32 17.67 -12.18
N GLN A 205 -3.15 16.79 -11.18
CA GLN A 205 -2.01 16.89 -10.25
C GLN A 205 -0.69 16.51 -10.93
N VAL A 206 -0.71 15.56 -11.86
CA VAL A 206 0.46 15.22 -12.70
C VAL A 206 0.86 16.40 -13.58
N CYS A 207 -0.11 17.06 -14.23
CA CYS A 207 0.12 18.28 -15.00
C CYS A 207 0.79 19.37 -14.14
N LEU A 208 0.26 19.62 -12.94
CA LEU A 208 0.78 20.65 -12.04
C LEU A 208 2.20 20.32 -11.54
N ALA A 209 2.46 19.06 -11.21
CA ALA A 209 3.75 18.65 -10.66
C ALA A 209 4.89 18.67 -11.69
N HIS A 210 4.61 18.33 -12.96
CA HIS A 210 5.64 18.24 -13.99
C HIS A 210 5.73 19.47 -14.90
N LEU A 211 4.62 20.20 -15.10
CA LEU A 211 4.55 21.32 -16.05
C LEU A 211 4.22 22.65 -15.37
N GLY A 212 3.96 22.66 -14.05
CA GLY A 212 3.72 23.89 -13.29
C GLY A 212 2.39 24.58 -13.58
N ARG A 213 1.46 23.91 -14.26
CA ARG A 213 0.12 24.42 -14.62
C ARG A 213 -0.93 23.33 -14.49
N ALA A 214 -2.22 23.66 -14.55
CA ALA A 214 -3.31 22.68 -14.37
C ALA A 214 -4.11 22.42 -15.67
N ASP A 215 -3.80 23.11 -16.76
CA ASP A 215 -4.57 23.15 -18.01
C ASP A 215 -3.90 22.38 -19.17
N CYS A 216 -3.14 21.32 -18.86
CA CYS A 216 -2.48 20.53 -19.87
C CYS A 216 -3.46 19.86 -20.83
N SER A 217 -3.09 19.83 -22.10
CA SER A 217 -3.77 19.02 -23.10
C SER A 217 -3.58 17.52 -22.84
N HIS A 218 -4.44 16.70 -23.44
CA HIS A 218 -4.29 15.24 -23.39
C HIS A 218 -2.92 14.78 -23.94
N GLU A 219 -2.47 15.38 -25.03
CA GLU A 219 -1.21 15.05 -25.70
C GLU A 219 0.01 15.36 -24.82
N GLU A 220 -0.04 16.43 -24.02
CA GLU A 220 1.01 16.76 -23.06
C GLU A 220 1.02 15.83 -21.85
N LEU A 221 -0.15 15.40 -21.39
CA LEU A 221 -0.29 14.54 -20.20
C LEU A 221 0.02 13.08 -20.49
N GLN A 222 -0.31 12.59 -21.68
CA GLN A 222 -0.26 11.18 -22.03
C GLN A 222 1.09 10.51 -21.72
N PRO A 223 2.26 11.08 -22.09
CA PRO A 223 3.55 10.47 -21.78
C PRO A 223 3.79 10.29 -20.27
N PHE A 224 3.32 11.23 -19.44
CA PHE A 224 3.41 11.10 -17.99
C PHE A 224 2.50 9.99 -17.49
N LEU A 225 1.21 10.01 -17.87
CA LEU A 225 0.25 9.01 -17.41
C LEU A 225 0.67 7.58 -17.79
N VAL A 226 1.27 7.38 -18.97
CA VAL A 226 1.84 6.07 -19.37
C VAL A 226 2.98 5.64 -18.43
N ARG A 227 3.90 6.55 -18.08
CA ARG A 227 5.00 6.25 -17.13
C ARG A 227 4.49 5.95 -15.73
N TYR A 228 3.48 6.69 -15.26
CA TYR A 228 2.82 6.42 -13.98
C TYR A 228 2.11 5.07 -13.98
N GLN A 229 1.43 4.71 -15.08
CA GLN A 229 0.82 3.39 -15.22
C GLN A 229 1.88 2.27 -15.29
N GLN A 230 3.01 2.48 -15.97
CA GLN A 230 4.13 1.54 -15.97
C GLN A 230 4.69 1.33 -14.56
N MET A 231 4.90 2.42 -13.81
CA MET A 231 5.32 2.36 -12.40
C MET A 231 4.28 1.64 -11.53
N ALA A 232 2.98 1.85 -11.76
CA ALA A 232 1.92 1.14 -11.07
C ALA A 232 1.98 -0.38 -11.34
N LEU A 233 2.17 -0.79 -12.60
CA LEU A 233 2.31 -2.21 -12.98
C LEU A 233 3.54 -2.86 -12.36
N GLU A 234 4.68 -2.16 -12.28
CA GLU A 234 5.88 -2.60 -11.52
C GLU A 234 5.58 -2.88 -10.03
N HIS A 235 4.47 -2.34 -9.52
CA HIS A 235 3.99 -2.52 -8.16
C HIS A 235 2.71 -3.35 -8.06
N ARG A 236 2.32 -4.04 -9.15
CA ARG A 236 1.12 -4.89 -9.26
C ARG A 236 -0.19 -4.16 -8.95
N ILE A 237 -0.20 -2.84 -9.04
CA ILE A 237 -1.39 -2.01 -8.87
C ILE A 237 -1.82 -1.38 -10.20
N THR A 238 -3.09 -1.02 -10.31
CA THR A 238 -3.66 -0.44 -11.53
C THR A 238 -4.13 0.98 -11.29
N GLN A 239 -3.85 1.87 -12.27
CA GLN A 239 -4.45 3.20 -12.35
C GLN A 239 -5.69 3.11 -13.25
N PRO A 240 -6.91 2.97 -12.70
CA PRO A 240 -8.10 2.64 -13.50
C PRO A 240 -8.54 3.80 -14.39
N ARG A 241 -8.19 5.03 -14.04
CA ARG A 241 -8.58 6.25 -14.76
C ARG A 241 -7.45 6.68 -15.70
N LEU A 242 -7.62 6.37 -16.97
CA LEU A 242 -6.65 6.70 -18.02
C LEU A 242 -6.84 8.11 -18.61
N TYR A 243 -7.97 8.74 -18.33
CA TYR A 243 -8.35 10.07 -18.82
C TYR A 243 -8.93 10.92 -17.69
N LEU A 244 -9.01 12.23 -17.94
CA LEU A 244 -9.78 13.15 -17.08
C LEU A 244 -11.26 12.74 -17.07
N ARG A 245 -11.92 12.83 -15.92
CA ARG A 245 -13.35 12.54 -15.82
C ARG A 245 -14.16 13.49 -16.70
N GLY A 246 -15.19 12.95 -17.37
CA GLY A 246 -15.97 13.65 -18.38
C GLY A 246 -15.30 13.69 -19.76
N SER A 247 -14.14 13.05 -19.92
CA SER A 247 -13.43 12.93 -21.20
C SER A 247 -13.17 11.46 -21.54
N GLY A 248 -12.72 11.21 -22.77
CA GLY A 248 -12.37 9.88 -23.24
C GLY A 248 -11.45 9.96 -24.45
N PRO A 249 -11.08 8.82 -25.04
CA PRO A 249 -10.26 8.83 -26.25
C PRO A 249 -10.96 9.58 -27.39
N LYS A 250 -10.21 10.39 -28.13
CA LYS A 250 -10.69 11.00 -29.39
C LYS A 250 -10.88 9.94 -30.48
N ALA A 251 -10.02 8.92 -30.49
CA ALA A 251 -10.08 7.78 -31.39
C ALA A 251 -9.62 6.50 -30.66
N TRP A 252 -10.26 5.37 -30.98
CA TRP A 252 -9.90 4.07 -30.40
C TRP A 252 -8.52 3.58 -30.85
N SER A 253 -8.05 3.97 -32.04
CA SER A 253 -6.68 3.67 -32.49
C SER A 253 -5.63 4.24 -31.55
N ASP A 254 -5.85 5.47 -31.07
CA ASP A 254 -4.91 6.16 -30.18
C ASP A 254 -4.98 5.55 -28.77
N PHE A 255 -6.19 5.18 -28.32
CA PHE A 255 -6.39 4.43 -27.09
C PHE A 255 -5.61 3.10 -27.13
N ASP A 256 -5.78 2.31 -28.19
CA ASP A 256 -5.14 1.01 -28.34
C ASP A 256 -3.61 1.13 -28.42
N ALA A 257 -3.11 2.12 -29.16
CA ALA A 257 -1.67 2.36 -29.27
C ALA A 257 -1.05 2.78 -27.93
N THR A 258 -1.78 3.56 -27.13
CA THR A 258 -1.27 4.13 -25.87
C THR A 258 -1.41 3.15 -24.70
N TRP A 259 -2.59 2.53 -24.57
CA TRP A 259 -2.99 1.78 -23.38
C TRP A 259 -3.09 0.29 -23.63
N GLY A 260 -3.16 -0.14 -24.90
CA GLY A 260 -3.13 -1.55 -25.29
C GLY A 260 -1.97 -2.30 -24.63
N PRO A 261 -0.73 -1.80 -24.61
CA PRO A 261 0.37 -2.49 -23.93
C PRO A 261 0.12 -2.76 -22.44
N SER A 262 -0.44 -1.79 -21.72
CA SER A 262 -0.80 -1.92 -20.30
C SER A 262 -1.99 -2.85 -20.08
N LEU A 263 -2.91 -2.96 -21.03
CA LEU A 263 -4.09 -3.81 -20.95
C LEU A 263 -3.82 -5.25 -21.41
N ASP A 264 -2.94 -5.44 -22.38
CA ASP A 264 -2.58 -6.74 -22.98
C ASP A 264 -1.41 -7.41 -22.26
N GLY A 265 -0.70 -6.69 -21.39
CA GLY A 265 0.44 -7.21 -20.64
C GLY A 265 1.75 -7.21 -21.41
N THR A 266 1.90 -6.26 -22.34
CA THR A 266 3.09 -6.08 -23.19
C THR A 266 3.79 -4.74 -22.93
N ALA A 267 3.35 -3.98 -21.92
CA ALA A 267 4.05 -2.80 -21.44
C ALA A 267 5.48 -3.15 -21.00
N PRO A 268 6.45 -2.23 -21.12
CA PRO A 268 7.87 -2.49 -20.83
C PRO A 268 8.15 -2.52 -19.32
N THR A 269 7.57 -3.49 -18.62
CA THR A 269 7.80 -3.74 -17.19
C THR A 269 8.80 -4.87 -16.98
N ARG A 270 9.46 -4.90 -15.82
CA ARG A 270 10.27 -6.04 -15.36
C ARG A 270 9.40 -7.26 -15.05
N LEU A 271 8.16 -7.01 -14.64
CA LEU A 271 7.16 -8.05 -14.44
C LEU A 271 6.59 -8.50 -15.79
N SER A 272 7.05 -9.64 -16.26
CA SER A 272 6.57 -10.25 -17.50
C SER A 272 5.07 -10.52 -17.44
N GLY A 273 4.33 -10.08 -18.46
CA GLY A 273 2.88 -10.24 -18.57
C GLY A 273 2.06 -9.39 -17.60
N ALA A 274 2.65 -8.40 -16.91
CA ALA A 274 1.93 -7.50 -16.03
C ALA A 274 0.94 -6.64 -16.84
N ARG A 275 -0.34 -6.75 -16.52
CA ARG A 275 -1.43 -5.97 -17.11
C ARG A 275 -2.29 -5.32 -16.03
N MET A 276 -3.00 -4.29 -16.44
CA MET A 276 -4.03 -3.65 -15.62
C MET A 276 -5.07 -4.69 -15.20
N THR A 277 -5.56 -4.61 -13.96
CA THR A 277 -6.60 -5.49 -13.42
C THR A 277 -7.98 -4.83 -13.39
N SER A 278 -8.05 -3.51 -13.64
CA SER A 278 -9.29 -2.76 -13.71
C SER A 278 -9.20 -1.59 -14.70
N LEU A 279 -10.35 -1.10 -15.20
CA LEU A 279 -10.44 0.06 -16.08
C LEU A 279 -11.77 0.81 -15.85
N GLU A 280 -11.69 2.08 -15.45
CA GLU A 280 -12.86 2.92 -15.21
C GLU A 280 -13.34 3.60 -16.51
N TYR A 281 -14.65 3.53 -16.79
CA TYR A 281 -15.28 4.41 -17.76
C TYR A 281 -15.26 5.87 -17.26
N THR A 282 -14.50 6.72 -17.95
CA THR A 282 -14.29 8.13 -17.57
C THR A 282 -15.05 9.12 -18.43
N GLY A 283 -15.72 8.66 -19.50
CA GLY A 283 -16.49 9.51 -20.41
C GLY A 283 -17.78 10.07 -19.79
N PRO A 284 -18.47 11.00 -20.47
CA PRO A 284 -19.79 11.45 -20.05
C PRO A 284 -20.77 10.29 -19.94
N LEU A 285 -21.55 10.22 -18.85
CA LEU A 285 -22.60 9.21 -18.67
C LEU A 285 -23.76 9.44 -19.65
N THR A 286 -23.60 8.92 -20.86
CA THR A 286 -24.56 8.96 -21.96
C THR A 286 -24.70 7.57 -22.56
N ALA A 287 -25.86 7.24 -23.12
CA ALA A 287 -26.08 5.92 -23.71
C ALA A 287 -25.07 5.61 -24.83
N GLY A 288 -24.79 6.60 -25.70
CA GLY A 288 -23.81 6.44 -26.79
C GLY A 288 -22.39 6.20 -26.29
N GLY A 289 -21.91 7.00 -25.32
CA GLY A 289 -20.56 6.84 -24.77
C GLY A 289 -20.36 5.51 -24.04
N LEU A 290 -21.34 5.11 -23.22
CA LEU A 290 -21.32 3.83 -22.53
C LEU A 290 -21.31 2.65 -23.52
N SER A 291 -22.19 2.68 -24.52
CA SER A 291 -22.30 1.63 -25.53
C SER A 291 -21.02 1.51 -26.36
N ALA A 292 -20.46 2.64 -26.81
CA ALA A 292 -19.22 2.68 -27.59
C ALA A 292 -18.02 2.14 -26.80
N PHE A 293 -17.84 2.58 -25.56
CA PHE A 293 -16.79 2.07 -24.68
C PHE A 293 -16.94 0.57 -24.44
N THR A 294 -18.14 0.13 -24.09
CA THR A 294 -18.43 -1.29 -23.81
C THR A 294 -18.23 -2.17 -25.05
N GLY A 295 -18.60 -1.67 -26.23
CA GLY A 295 -18.35 -2.33 -27.51
C GLY A 295 -16.85 -2.53 -27.74
N HIS A 296 -16.07 -1.46 -27.64
CA HIS A 296 -14.62 -1.51 -27.85
C HIS A 296 -13.93 -2.44 -26.84
N MET A 297 -14.24 -2.32 -25.55
CA MET A 297 -13.67 -3.21 -24.53
C MET A 297 -14.02 -4.67 -24.79
N ARG A 298 -15.21 -4.97 -25.32
CA ARG A 298 -15.59 -6.35 -25.68
C ARG A 298 -14.79 -6.87 -26.86
N GLU A 299 -14.67 -6.07 -27.92
CA GLU A 299 -13.92 -6.42 -29.13
C GLU A 299 -12.44 -6.70 -28.83
N ARG A 300 -11.87 -5.94 -27.89
CA ARG A 300 -10.49 -6.09 -27.43
C ARG A 300 -10.28 -7.16 -26.35
N GLY A 301 -11.34 -7.73 -25.80
CA GLY A 301 -11.26 -8.71 -24.70
C GLY A 301 -10.86 -8.10 -23.35
N TRP A 302 -11.19 -6.83 -23.12
CA TRP A 302 -10.87 -6.08 -21.90
C TRP A 302 -12.09 -5.79 -21.01
N LEU A 303 -13.30 -6.15 -21.48
CA LEU A 303 -14.56 -5.83 -20.81
C LEU A 303 -14.67 -6.42 -19.40
N ASP A 304 -14.07 -7.59 -19.16
CA ASP A 304 -14.05 -8.26 -17.87
C ASP A 304 -13.38 -7.42 -16.77
N ARG A 305 -12.45 -6.54 -17.13
CA ARG A 305 -11.76 -5.63 -16.21
C ARG A 305 -12.37 -4.23 -16.17
N ALA A 306 -13.32 -3.93 -17.05
CA ALA A 306 -13.91 -2.61 -17.14
C ALA A 306 -15.10 -2.43 -16.18
N PHE A 307 -15.25 -1.23 -15.64
CA PHE A 307 -16.39 -0.85 -14.80
C PHE A 307 -16.81 0.61 -14.98
N ALA A 308 -18.06 0.93 -14.60
CA ALA A 308 -18.55 2.29 -14.43
C ALA A 308 -18.78 2.56 -12.93
N LEU A 309 -18.15 3.62 -12.40
CA LEU A 309 -18.46 4.11 -11.05
C LEU A 309 -19.82 4.82 -11.08
N ILE A 310 -20.82 4.27 -10.38
CA ILE A 310 -22.18 4.81 -10.37
C ILE A 310 -22.49 5.68 -9.14
N GLY A 311 -21.57 5.74 -8.17
CA GLY A 311 -21.67 6.63 -7.02
C GLY A 311 -20.50 6.50 -6.06
N ASP A 312 -20.34 7.51 -5.21
CA ASP A 312 -19.36 7.54 -4.12
C ASP A 312 -20.06 7.84 -2.78
N GLU A 313 -20.06 6.87 -1.86
CA GLU A 313 -20.63 6.94 -0.49
C GLU A 313 -22.01 7.63 -0.39
N PRO A 314 -23.07 7.15 -1.07
CA PRO A 314 -24.40 7.73 -0.91
C PRO A 314 -24.93 7.56 0.53
N PRO A 315 -25.72 8.53 1.06
CA PRO A 315 -26.16 9.76 0.42
C PRO A 315 -25.19 10.96 0.63
N ILE A 316 -23.94 10.73 1.04
CA ILE A 316 -23.02 11.80 1.49
C ILE A 316 -22.54 12.65 0.31
N TRP A 317 -21.93 12.03 -0.71
CA TRP A 317 -21.39 12.75 -1.89
C TRP A 317 -22.28 12.67 -3.13
N ILE A 318 -23.22 11.73 -3.14
CA ILE A 318 -24.18 11.51 -4.22
C ILE A 318 -25.49 11.02 -3.63
N SER A 319 -26.65 11.41 -4.20
CA SER A 319 -27.93 10.91 -3.74
C SER A 319 -28.22 9.49 -4.26
N TYR A 320 -29.06 8.73 -3.54
CA TYR A 320 -29.54 7.43 -4.03
C TYR A 320 -30.31 7.53 -5.36
N GLU A 321 -31.00 8.64 -5.60
CA GLU A 321 -31.68 8.91 -6.88
C GLU A 321 -30.67 9.05 -8.03
N GLN A 322 -29.56 9.74 -7.81
CA GLN A 322 -28.49 9.86 -8.79
C GLN A 322 -27.81 8.52 -9.06
N VAL A 323 -27.58 7.71 -8.03
CA VAL A 323 -27.07 6.33 -8.17
C VAL A 323 -28.05 5.49 -8.99
N GLN A 324 -29.35 5.59 -8.72
CA GLN A 324 -30.39 4.90 -9.47
C GLN A 324 -30.38 5.30 -10.95
N ALA A 325 -30.30 6.61 -11.23
CA ALA A 325 -30.25 7.13 -12.59
C ALA A 325 -29.02 6.64 -13.35
N ALA A 326 -27.83 6.73 -12.74
CA ALA A 326 -26.58 6.27 -13.34
C ALA A 326 -26.59 4.75 -13.57
N GLY A 327 -26.95 3.96 -12.54
CA GLY A 327 -27.02 2.50 -12.64
C GLY A 327 -28.04 2.04 -13.68
N THR A 328 -29.23 2.65 -13.73
CA THR A 328 -30.25 2.34 -14.73
C THR A 328 -29.76 2.62 -16.15
N LEU A 329 -29.09 3.76 -16.35
CA LEU A 329 -28.51 4.12 -17.65
C LEU A 329 -27.44 3.09 -18.08
N VAL A 330 -26.55 2.67 -17.18
CA VAL A 330 -25.54 1.64 -17.49
C VAL A 330 -26.21 0.32 -17.86
N ARG A 331 -27.23 -0.13 -17.11
CA ARG A 331 -27.97 -1.36 -17.45
C ARG A 331 -28.66 -1.30 -18.81
N GLN A 332 -29.20 -0.15 -19.18
CA GLN A 332 -29.89 0.03 -20.46
C GLN A 332 -28.92 0.14 -21.65
N ALA A 333 -27.83 0.90 -21.49
CA ALA A 333 -26.92 1.23 -22.59
C ALA A 333 -25.72 0.28 -22.73
N ALA A 334 -25.34 -0.38 -21.64
CA ALA A 334 -24.11 -1.17 -21.53
C ALA A 334 -24.30 -2.37 -20.57
N PRO A 335 -25.21 -3.32 -20.85
CA PRO A 335 -25.57 -4.40 -19.93
C PRO A 335 -24.42 -5.35 -19.54
N GLY A 336 -23.29 -5.34 -20.27
CA GLY A 336 -22.09 -6.13 -19.93
C GLY A 336 -21.01 -5.34 -19.19
N LEU A 337 -21.18 -4.04 -18.96
CA LEU A 337 -20.24 -3.22 -18.20
C LEU A 337 -20.58 -3.31 -16.71
N ARG A 338 -19.60 -3.72 -15.89
CA ARG A 338 -19.80 -3.83 -14.44
C ARG A 338 -20.04 -2.45 -13.82
N THR A 339 -20.89 -2.37 -12.81
CA THR A 339 -21.07 -1.15 -12.00
C THR A 339 -20.34 -1.27 -10.68
N LEU A 340 -19.70 -0.17 -10.24
CA LEU A 340 -19.02 -0.07 -8.95
C LEU A 340 -19.68 1.01 -8.09
N LEU A 341 -19.88 0.71 -6.81
CA LEU A 341 -20.41 1.65 -5.81
C LEU A 341 -19.65 1.51 -4.48
N THR A 342 -19.08 2.60 -3.97
CA THR A 342 -18.55 2.64 -2.60
C THR A 342 -19.72 2.78 -1.62
N THR A 343 -19.99 1.72 -0.87
CA THR A 343 -21.10 1.60 0.09
C THR A 343 -20.91 0.32 0.91
N ASN A 344 -21.66 0.16 2.00
CA ASN A 344 -21.78 -1.12 2.70
C ASN A 344 -23.17 -1.76 2.49
N ALA A 345 -23.30 -3.02 2.91
CA ALA A 345 -24.52 -3.79 2.77
C ALA A 345 -25.70 -3.20 3.58
N SER A 346 -25.46 -2.69 4.78
CA SER A 346 -26.52 -2.16 5.65
C SER A 346 -27.14 -0.87 5.09
N GLN A 347 -26.34 -0.05 4.40
CA GLN A 347 -26.80 1.16 3.71
C GLN A 347 -27.51 0.85 2.39
N LEU A 348 -27.00 -0.11 1.61
CA LEU A 348 -27.54 -0.37 0.28
C LEU A 348 -28.86 -1.14 0.31
N LYS A 349 -29.00 -2.16 1.17
CA LYS A 349 -30.18 -3.07 1.17
C LYS A 349 -31.53 -2.34 1.27
N PRO A 350 -31.73 -1.33 2.14
CA PRO A 350 -33.01 -0.64 2.28
C PRO A 350 -33.43 0.21 1.07
N THR A 351 -32.52 0.45 0.12
CA THR A 351 -32.73 1.38 -0.99
C THR A 351 -33.38 0.75 -2.23
N GLY A 352 -33.37 -0.59 -2.33
CA GLY A 352 -33.76 -1.29 -3.55
C GLY A 352 -32.77 -1.20 -4.71
N LEU A 353 -31.59 -0.57 -4.52
CA LEU A 353 -30.59 -0.37 -5.58
C LEU A 353 -29.65 -1.56 -5.78
N VAL A 354 -29.75 -2.60 -4.94
CA VAL A 354 -28.90 -3.80 -5.00
C VAL A 354 -28.75 -4.35 -6.44
N PRO A 355 -29.81 -4.52 -7.27
CA PRO A 355 -29.68 -5.04 -8.64
C PRO A 355 -28.83 -4.19 -9.59
N LEU A 356 -28.60 -2.91 -9.26
CA LEU A 356 -27.80 -1.99 -10.07
C LEU A 356 -26.31 -2.04 -9.73
N VAL A 357 -25.89 -2.81 -8.73
CA VAL A 357 -24.49 -2.91 -8.27
C VAL A 357 -23.92 -4.30 -8.61
N ASP A 358 -22.74 -4.31 -9.23
CA ASP A 358 -21.93 -5.52 -9.45
C ASP A 358 -20.74 -5.56 -8.47
N ILE A 359 -20.08 -4.44 -8.23
CA ILE A 359 -18.93 -4.32 -7.32
C ILE A 359 -19.33 -3.40 -6.17
N MET A 360 -19.43 -3.97 -4.97
CA MET A 360 -19.63 -3.20 -3.74
C MET A 360 -18.29 -2.97 -3.05
N VAL A 361 -18.04 -1.74 -2.61
CA VAL A 361 -16.76 -1.37 -1.98
C VAL A 361 -17.00 -0.74 -0.61
N PRO A 362 -17.13 -1.53 0.47
CA PRO A 362 -17.18 -0.99 1.83
C PRO A 362 -15.80 -0.57 2.34
N MET A 363 -15.80 0.35 3.30
CA MET A 363 -14.60 0.66 4.08
C MET A 363 -14.20 -0.55 4.93
N VAL A 364 -12.90 -0.71 5.16
CA VAL A 364 -12.35 -1.79 6.00
C VAL A 364 -12.96 -1.78 7.41
N ASN A 365 -13.20 -0.60 7.99
CA ASN A 365 -13.84 -0.46 9.30
C ASN A 365 -15.35 -0.74 9.31
N HIS A 366 -15.96 -0.85 8.14
CA HIS A 366 -17.34 -1.34 7.98
C HIS A 366 -17.41 -2.85 7.70
N LEU A 367 -16.29 -3.50 7.39
CA LEU A 367 -16.20 -4.96 7.21
C LEU A 367 -15.88 -5.69 8.51
N GLU A 368 -15.02 -5.13 9.35
CA GLU A 368 -14.77 -5.64 10.70
C GLU A 368 -14.33 -4.49 11.60
N GLY A 369 -15.24 -3.95 12.39
CA GLY A 369 -14.96 -2.75 13.16
C GLY A 369 -15.42 -2.74 14.60
N THR A 370 -15.40 -1.54 15.15
CA THR A 370 -15.69 -1.24 16.55
C THR A 370 -16.80 -0.22 16.71
N ASP A 371 -17.19 0.44 15.62
CA ASP A 371 -18.28 1.42 15.63
C ASP A 371 -19.64 0.72 15.76
N PRO A 372 -20.62 1.33 16.48
CA PRO A 372 -21.97 0.79 16.57
C PRO A 372 -22.56 0.49 15.17
N GLY A 373 -23.02 -0.73 14.98
CA GLY A 373 -23.55 -1.21 13.69
C GLY A 373 -22.52 -1.92 12.79
N PHE A 374 -21.23 -1.83 13.10
CA PHE A 374 -20.15 -2.53 12.39
C PHE A 374 -19.23 -3.32 13.34
N VAL A 375 -19.68 -3.58 14.57
CA VAL A 375 -18.91 -4.32 15.58
C VAL A 375 -18.67 -5.77 15.12
N GLY A 376 -17.40 -6.16 15.02
CA GLY A 376 -16.99 -7.50 14.60
C GLY A 376 -17.16 -7.75 13.10
N ASN A 377 -16.94 -9.00 12.68
CA ASN A 377 -16.93 -9.37 11.27
C ASN A 377 -18.32 -9.29 10.62
N GLN A 378 -18.45 -8.44 9.60
CA GLN A 378 -19.68 -8.15 8.87
C GLN A 378 -19.83 -8.94 7.55
N THR A 379 -18.88 -9.82 7.19
CA THR A 379 -18.89 -10.56 5.91
C THR A 379 -20.20 -11.32 5.66
N ALA A 380 -20.84 -11.85 6.71
CA ALA A 380 -22.14 -12.53 6.62
C ALA A 380 -23.25 -11.65 6.02
N THR A 381 -23.17 -10.32 6.18
CA THR A 381 -24.17 -9.38 5.64
C THR A 381 -24.14 -9.28 4.11
N TYR A 382 -23.03 -9.69 3.48
CA TYR A 382 -22.80 -9.63 2.04
C TYR A 382 -23.12 -10.94 1.30
N VAL A 383 -23.41 -12.04 2.00
CA VAL A 383 -23.66 -13.37 1.39
C VAL A 383 -24.75 -13.33 0.32
N GLU A 384 -25.87 -12.67 0.63
CA GLU A 384 -26.98 -12.52 -0.31
C GLU A 384 -26.57 -11.74 -1.57
N PHE A 385 -25.82 -10.66 -1.41
CA PHE A 385 -25.29 -9.88 -2.53
C PHE A 385 -24.36 -10.74 -3.39
N LEU A 386 -23.39 -11.41 -2.76
CA LEU A 386 -22.38 -12.25 -3.41
C LEU A 386 -22.94 -13.54 -4.04
N SER A 387 -24.15 -13.96 -3.66
CA SER A 387 -24.83 -15.09 -4.30
C SER A 387 -25.28 -14.81 -5.73
N ARG A 388 -25.30 -13.52 -6.13
CA ARG A 388 -25.66 -13.12 -7.50
C ARG A 388 -24.49 -13.35 -8.45
N PRO A 389 -24.73 -13.89 -9.65
CA PRO A 389 -23.67 -14.05 -10.64
C PRO A 389 -23.01 -12.71 -10.98
N GLY A 390 -21.67 -12.70 -11.04
CA GLY A 390 -20.89 -11.54 -11.46
C GLY A 390 -20.73 -10.43 -10.41
N THR A 391 -21.20 -10.64 -9.17
CA THR A 391 -20.98 -9.68 -8.08
C THR A 391 -19.69 -9.94 -7.31
N GLU A 392 -19.01 -8.86 -6.91
CA GLU A 392 -17.76 -8.90 -6.17
C GLU A 392 -17.78 -7.93 -4.99
N LEU A 393 -17.05 -8.30 -3.94
CA LEU A 393 -16.70 -7.39 -2.85
C LEU A 393 -15.29 -6.88 -3.08
N TRP A 394 -15.11 -5.57 -3.13
CA TRP A 394 -13.79 -4.93 -2.99
C TRP A 394 -13.74 -4.23 -1.64
N MET A 395 -12.59 -3.71 -1.23
CA MET A 395 -12.49 -2.89 -0.01
C MET A 395 -11.63 -1.66 -0.22
N TYR A 396 -11.76 -0.70 0.68
CA TYR A 396 -10.87 0.45 0.76
C TYR A 396 -10.64 0.86 2.21
N GLN A 397 -9.51 1.53 2.45
CA GLN A 397 -9.33 2.37 3.63
C GLN A 397 -9.54 3.84 3.24
N SER A 398 -9.98 4.65 4.20
CA SER A 398 -10.24 6.07 4.00
C SER A 398 -9.69 6.88 5.17
N CYS A 399 -9.77 8.20 5.07
CA CYS A 399 -9.40 9.07 6.18
C CYS A 399 -10.20 8.83 7.47
N ALA A 400 -11.34 8.13 7.39
CA ALA A 400 -12.12 7.74 8.57
C ALA A 400 -11.37 6.76 9.47
N VAL A 401 -10.34 6.06 8.99
CA VAL A 401 -9.54 5.12 9.80
C VAL A 401 -8.30 5.74 10.44
N HIS A 402 -7.98 7.01 10.14
CA HIS A 402 -6.83 7.70 10.76
C HIS A 402 -7.10 9.11 11.28
N GLY A 403 -8.12 9.86 10.84
CA GLY A 403 -8.32 11.18 11.46
C GLY A 403 -9.47 12.07 11.00
N CYS A 404 -10.05 11.88 9.82
CA CYS A 404 -11.09 12.81 9.34
C CYS A 404 -12.48 12.54 9.96
N ALA A 405 -12.65 11.42 10.67
CA ALA A 405 -13.88 11.08 11.37
C ALA A 405 -13.87 11.64 12.81
N PRO A 406 -14.91 12.38 13.25
CA PRO A 406 -14.92 13.11 14.52
C PRO A 406 -14.89 12.26 15.80
N SER A 407 -14.80 10.92 15.71
CA SER A 407 -14.88 9.98 16.84
C SER A 407 -13.64 9.12 17.07
N VAL A 408 -12.56 9.26 16.30
CA VAL A 408 -11.40 8.35 16.37
C VAL A 408 -10.10 9.10 16.69
N SER A 409 -10.01 9.56 17.93
CA SER A 409 -8.72 9.78 18.60
C SER A 409 -8.45 8.59 19.52
N VAL A 410 -7.92 7.51 18.98
CA VAL A 410 -7.63 6.29 19.75
C VAL A 410 -6.16 5.87 19.57
N PRO A 411 -5.45 5.49 20.66
CA PRO A 411 -4.06 5.05 20.58
C PRO A 411 -3.88 3.82 19.68
N GLN A 412 -2.72 3.67 19.03
CA GLN A 412 -2.44 2.54 18.14
C GLN A 412 -2.70 1.17 18.78
N ASN A 413 -3.23 0.24 17.98
CA ASN A 413 -3.53 -1.15 18.38
C ASN A 413 -4.51 -1.28 19.57
N GLN A 414 -5.28 -0.23 19.83
CA GLN A 414 -6.51 -0.31 20.62
C GLN A 414 -7.70 -0.63 19.72
N PRO A 415 -8.82 -1.15 20.28
CA PRO A 415 -10.11 -1.20 19.59
C PRO A 415 -10.37 0.06 18.78
N GLY A 416 -10.38 -0.08 17.45
CA GLY A 416 -10.66 1.00 16.51
C GLY A 416 -9.47 1.85 16.04
N ALA A 417 -8.21 1.45 16.28
CA ALA A 417 -7.04 2.32 16.03
C ALA A 417 -5.86 1.72 15.23
N GLY A 418 -5.76 0.40 15.13
CA GLY A 418 -4.62 -0.27 14.48
C GLY A 418 -4.89 -0.68 13.03
N TRP A 419 -5.70 0.07 12.30
CA TRP A 419 -6.09 -0.19 10.91
C TRP A 419 -4.92 -0.20 9.92
N PRO A 420 -5.05 -0.90 8.77
CA PRO A 420 -4.21 -0.62 7.62
C PRO A 420 -4.26 0.85 7.26
N SER A 421 -3.13 1.38 6.80
CA SER A 421 -2.99 2.81 6.55
C SER A 421 -1.82 3.05 5.62
N TYR A 422 -2.02 3.99 4.69
CA TYR A 422 -0.98 4.44 3.76
C TYR A 422 -0.39 5.79 4.18
N MET A 423 -0.47 6.18 5.45
CA MET A 423 0.17 7.43 5.89
C MET A 423 1.68 7.27 6.11
N VAL A 424 2.44 8.32 5.82
CA VAL A 424 3.91 8.40 5.87
C VAL A 424 4.46 8.18 7.28
N ASP A 425 3.75 8.63 8.30
CA ASP A 425 4.15 8.62 9.71
C ASP A 425 3.53 7.45 10.49
N ARG A 426 3.03 6.42 9.80
CA ARG A 426 2.52 5.18 10.40
C ARG A 426 3.55 4.06 10.36
N PRO A 427 3.47 3.02 11.21
CA PRO A 427 4.29 1.82 11.06
C PRO A 427 4.17 1.23 9.64
N SER A 428 5.28 0.76 9.07
CA SER A 428 5.33 0.20 7.71
C SER A 428 4.37 -0.98 7.52
N THR A 429 4.11 -1.73 8.59
CA THR A 429 3.16 -2.86 8.59
C THR A 429 1.77 -2.43 8.15
N LYS A 430 1.32 -1.22 8.49
CA LYS A 430 0.01 -0.70 8.09
C LYS A 430 -0.14 -0.58 6.58
N ALA A 431 0.95 -0.27 5.86
CA ALA A 431 0.92 -0.17 4.39
C ALA A 431 1.04 -1.52 3.67
N ARG A 432 1.45 -2.58 4.38
CA ARG A 432 1.54 -3.95 3.86
C ARG A 432 0.28 -4.77 4.15
N ALA A 433 -0.56 -4.33 5.09
CA ALA A 433 -1.61 -5.14 5.71
C ALA A 433 -2.90 -5.31 4.90
N MET A 434 -3.23 -4.38 3.98
CA MET A 434 -4.54 -4.37 3.30
C MET A 434 -4.86 -5.72 2.66
N GLU A 435 -3.90 -6.33 1.98
CA GLU A 435 -4.21 -7.52 1.19
C GLU A 435 -4.26 -8.82 1.99
N TRP A 436 -3.72 -8.82 3.21
CA TRP A 436 -4.01 -9.86 4.19
C TRP A 436 -5.49 -9.82 4.59
N LEU A 437 -6.07 -8.62 4.74
CA LEU A 437 -7.50 -8.45 5.00
C LEU A 437 -8.34 -8.79 3.77
N SER A 438 -7.88 -8.43 2.56
CA SER A 438 -8.54 -8.83 1.31
C SER A 438 -8.72 -10.33 1.21
N PHE A 439 -7.69 -11.10 1.58
CA PHE A 439 -7.80 -12.54 1.68
C PHE A 439 -8.79 -12.98 2.76
N LEU A 440 -8.66 -12.45 3.99
CA LEU A 440 -9.50 -12.84 5.13
C LEU A 440 -11.00 -12.59 4.94
N PHE A 441 -11.37 -11.55 4.18
CA PHE A 441 -12.76 -11.18 3.92
C PHE A 441 -13.27 -11.68 2.56
N GLY A 442 -12.45 -12.42 1.80
CA GLY A 442 -12.84 -12.94 0.49
C GLY A 442 -13.02 -11.86 -0.57
N CYS A 443 -12.42 -10.68 -0.38
CA CYS A 443 -12.49 -9.59 -1.35
C CYS A 443 -11.73 -9.94 -2.63
N LYS A 444 -12.20 -9.38 -3.75
CA LYS A 444 -11.64 -9.55 -5.09
C LYS A 444 -10.93 -8.30 -5.62
N GLY A 445 -10.96 -7.21 -4.86
CA GLY A 445 -10.15 -6.03 -5.18
C GLY A 445 -9.95 -5.04 -4.04
N GLU A 446 -8.95 -4.19 -4.21
CA GLU A 446 -8.73 -2.99 -3.41
C GLU A 446 -9.02 -1.73 -4.25
N LEU A 447 -9.73 -0.78 -3.66
CA LEU A 447 -9.85 0.58 -4.18
C LEU A 447 -9.03 1.53 -3.30
N TYR A 448 -8.25 2.40 -3.91
CA TYR A 448 -7.66 3.56 -3.24
C TYR A 448 -7.99 4.84 -4.01
N TYR A 449 -8.59 5.81 -3.33
CA TYR A 449 -9.30 6.91 -3.97
C TYR A 449 -8.42 7.86 -4.80
N GLU A 450 -7.12 7.95 -4.49
CA GLU A 450 -6.15 8.84 -5.14
C GLU A 450 -4.71 8.42 -4.81
N THR A 451 -3.75 8.73 -5.69
CA THR A 451 -2.31 8.42 -5.51
C THR A 451 -1.39 9.58 -5.87
N ALA A 452 -1.93 10.66 -6.44
CA ALA A 452 -1.22 11.88 -6.82
C ALA A 452 -1.82 13.15 -6.20
N GLY A 453 -2.67 13.05 -5.17
CA GLY A 453 -3.46 14.16 -4.62
C GLY A 453 -2.64 15.39 -4.21
N MET A 454 -1.47 15.18 -3.61
CA MET A 454 -0.49 16.21 -3.22
C MET A 454 0.83 16.08 -4.00
N LEU A 455 0.79 15.52 -5.21
CA LEU A 455 1.98 15.27 -6.03
C LEU A 455 2.87 16.53 -6.23
N PRO A 456 2.33 17.73 -6.52
CA PRO A 456 3.16 18.93 -6.74
C PRO A 456 3.99 19.35 -5.53
N THR A 457 3.53 19.03 -4.32
CA THR A 457 4.21 19.36 -3.06
C THR A 457 4.84 18.14 -2.41
N ALA A 458 4.84 16.98 -3.07
CA ALA A 458 5.17 15.70 -2.45
C ALA A 458 6.54 15.68 -1.75
N TRP A 459 7.54 16.40 -2.26
CA TRP A 459 8.87 16.48 -1.66
C TRP A 459 8.95 17.33 -0.39
N THR A 460 7.92 18.13 -0.09
CA THR A 460 7.93 19.09 1.01
C THR A 460 6.77 18.93 1.99
N ASP A 461 5.56 18.67 1.48
CA ASP A 461 4.34 18.54 2.26
C ASP A 461 3.33 17.64 1.56
N GLN A 462 2.74 16.72 2.32
CA GLN A 462 1.73 15.78 1.88
C GLN A 462 0.59 15.65 2.90
N TYR A 463 0.42 16.61 3.82
CA TYR A 463 -0.66 16.53 4.80
C TYR A 463 -2.02 16.85 4.15
N HIS A 464 -2.89 15.85 4.05
CA HIS A 464 -4.20 15.95 3.43
C HIS A 464 -5.20 15.05 4.16
N PHE A 465 -6.47 15.45 4.28
CA PHE A 465 -7.50 14.72 5.03
C PHE A 465 -7.06 14.18 6.39
N ASP A 466 -6.36 15.02 7.16
CA ASP A 466 -5.80 14.70 8.47
C ASP A 466 -4.74 13.59 8.50
N GLY A 467 -4.14 13.26 7.35
CA GLY A 467 -3.08 12.27 7.22
C GLY A 467 -1.90 12.75 6.38
N ASN A 468 -0.69 12.44 6.82
CA ASN A 468 0.54 12.65 6.04
C ASN A 468 0.62 11.62 4.92
N GLY A 469 0.58 12.06 3.67
CA GLY A 469 0.65 11.17 2.50
C GLY A 469 -0.69 10.63 2.03
N ASP A 470 -1.80 11.07 2.62
CA ASP A 470 -3.14 10.65 2.19
C ASP A 470 -3.37 11.03 0.71
N GLY A 471 -3.73 10.03 -0.10
CA GLY A 471 -3.94 10.17 -1.53
C GLY A 471 -2.67 10.40 -2.33
N THR A 472 -1.47 10.23 -1.74
CA THR A 472 -0.20 10.56 -2.41
C THR A 472 0.81 9.44 -2.18
N LEU A 473 1.03 8.59 -3.18
CA LEU A 473 1.98 7.47 -3.14
C LEU A 473 3.17 7.65 -4.08
N PHE A 474 3.12 8.66 -4.95
CA PHE A 474 4.18 8.98 -5.88
C PHE A 474 4.82 10.34 -5.57
N TYR A 475 6.02 10.51 -6.07
CA TYR A 475 6.76 11.76 -6.09
C TYR A 475 7.06 12.17 -7.54
N PRO A 476 7.04 13.47 -7.89
CA PRO A 476 7.40 13.92 -9.22
C PRO A 476 8.93 13.93 -9.38
N GLY A 477 9.47 13.01 -10.15
CA GLY A 477 10.90 12.92 -10.45
C GLY A 477 11.27 13.79 -11.65
N THR A 478 11.48 15.09 -11.40
CA THR A 478 11.96 16.02 -12.44
C THR A 478 13.50 16.00 -12.51
N PRO A 479 14.12 16.34 -13.65
CA PRO A 479 15.57 16.50 -13.76
C PRO A 479 16.18 17.43 -12.69
N ALA A 480 15.44 18.46 -12.27
CA ALA A 480 15.89 19.39 -11.23
C ALA A 480 15.97 18.74 -9.83
N ILE A 481 15.15 17.72 -9.56
CA ILE A 481 15.08 17.07 -8.25
C ILE A 481 15.93 15.81 -8.22
N ILE A 482 15.82 14.95 -9.24
CA ILE A 482 16.45 13.63 -9.25
C ILE A 482 17.60 13.50 -10.26
N GLY A 483 17.93 14.55 -11.02
CA GLY A 483 18.91 14.45 -12.11
C GLY A 483 18.37 13.68 -13.32
N GLY A 484 19.25 13.34 -14.27
CA GLY A 484 18.87 12.78 -15.57
C GLY A 484 18.29 13.85 -16.52
N ARG A 485 17.54 13.42 -17.52
CA ARG A 485 16.96 14.30 -18.56
C ARG A 485 15.45 14.16 -18.71
N THR A 486 14.92 13.00 -18.30
CA THR A 486 13.51 12.66 -18.48
C THR A 486 12.76 12.72 -17.15
N ASP A 487 11.65 13.44 -17.13
CA ASP A 487 10.68 13.39 -16.02
C ASP A 487 10.06 11.99 -15.87
N VAL A 488 10.08 11.46 -14.66
CA VAL A 488 9.55 10.13 -14.33
C VAL A 488 8.81 10.16 -12.99
N PRO A 489 7.82 9.29 -12.76
CA PRO A 489 7.32 9.05 -11.42
C PRO A 489 8.42 8.47 -10.54
N VAL A 490 8.42 8.82 -9.26
CA VAL A 490 9.29 8.22 -8.23
C VAL A 490 8.40 7.53 -7.20
N ALA A 491 8.74 6.28 -6.87
CA ALA A 491 8.01 5.49 -5.89
C ALA A 491 8.23 6.02 -4.47
N SER A 492 7.18 5.95 -3.65
CA SER A 492 7.31 6.03 -2.20
C SER A 492 7.75 4.68 -1.61
N LEU A 493 8.29 4.71 -0.41
CA LEU A 493 8.54 3.54 0.43
C LEU A 493 7.22 2.80 0.67
N ARG A 494 6.12 3.52 0.93
CA ARG A 494 4.77 2.96 1.07
C ARG A 494 4.33 2.17 -0.16
N LEU A 495 4.61 2.65 -1.37
CA LEU A 495 4.29 1.92 -2.59
C LEU A 495 5.04 0.58 -2.69
N LYS A 496 6.29 0.51 -2.22
CA LYS A 496 7.05 -0.74 -2.12
C LYS A 496 6.41 -1.71 -1.10
N LEU A 497 5.88 -1.18 0.00
CA LEU A 497 5.16 -1.96 1.02
C LEU A 497 3.80 -2.47 0.53
N ILE A 498 3.07 -1.65 -0.23
CA ILE A 498 1.81 -2.05 -0.88
C ILE A 498 2.09 -3.18 -1.87
N ARG A 499 3.12 -3.05 -2.72
CA ARG A 499 3.55 -4.15 -3.60
C ARG A 499 3.85 -5.41 -2.78
N GLN A 500 4.50 -5.30 -1.63
CA GLN A 500 4.74 -6.47 -0.78
C GLN A 500 3.43 -7.10 -0.27
N GLY A 501 2.44 -6.29 0.12
CA GLY A 501 1.10 -6.77 0.47
C GLY A 501 0.43 -7.53 -0.69
N MET A 502 0.48 -6.98 -1.90
CA MET A 502 -0.01 -7.66 -3.11
C MET A 502 0.67 -9.03 -3.34
N GLN A 503 1.98 -9.12 -3.09
CA GLN A 503 2.73 -10.37 -3.21
C GLN A 503 2.40 -11.36 -2.07
N ASP A 504 2.13 -10.87 -0.86
CA ASP A 504 1.68 -11.71 0.25
C ASP A 504 0.30 -12.34 -0.05
N TYR A 505 -0.61 -11.62 -0.72
CA TYR A 505 -1.87 -12.16 -1.19
C TYR A 505 -1.69 -13.35 -2.14
N GLU A 506 -0.73 -13.27 -3.06
CA GLU A 506 -0.44 -14.39 -3.97
C GLU A 506 0.05 -15.62 -3.21
N TRP A 507 0.79 -15.47 -2.12
CA TRP A 507 1.19 -16.59 -1.27
C TRP A 507 0.02 -17.22 -0.51
N LEU A 508 -0.86 -16.40 0.08
CA LEU A 508 -2.09 -16.86 0.73
C LEU A 508 -2.98 -17.62 -0.26
N LYS A 509 -3.19 -17.04 -1.45
CA LYS A 509 -3.96 -17.65 -2.52
C LYS A 509 -3.31 -18.94 -3.01
N ALA A 510 -2.00 -18.96 -3.23
CA ALA A 510 -1.30 -20.14 -3.73
C ALA A 510 -1.38 -21.33 -2.76
N VAL A 511 -1.26 -21.11 -1.46
CA VAL A 511 -1.47 -22.16 -0.44
C VAL A 511 -2.92 -22.65 -0.44
N SER A 512 -3.88 -21.71 -0.53
CA SER A 512 -5.30 -22.04 -0.62
C SER A 512 -5.62 -22.89 -1.86
N ASP A 513 -5.17 -22.46 -3.04
CA ASP A 513 -5.38 -23.18 -4.31
C ASP A 513 -4.70 -24.54 -4.30
N ALA A 514 -3.54 -24.67 -3.63
CA ALA A 514 -2.82 -25.92 -3.49
C ALA A 514 -3.49 -26.92 -2.52
N GLY A 515 -4.64 -26.55 -1.93
CA GLY A 515 -5.49 -27.44 -1.15
C GLY A 515 -5.42 -27.24 0.36
N ASP A 516 -4.82 -26.15 0.86
CA ASP A 516 -4.80 -25.82 2.29
C ASP A 516 -5.31 -24.41 2.63
N PRO A 517 -6.58 -24.09 2.30
CA PRO A 517 -7.19 -22.81 2.64
C PRO A 517 -7.23 -22.54 4.15
N ALA A 518 -7.38 -23.59 4.95
CA ALA A 518 -7.46 -23.48 6.41
C ALA A 518 -6.15 -22.95 7.00
N PHE A 519 -5.00 -23.48 6.57
CA PHE A 519 -3.70 -22.97 6.99
C PHE A 519 -3.49 -21.51 6.56
N ALA A 520 -3.80 -21.16 5.32
CA ALA A 520 -3.66 -19.79 4.84
C ALA A 520 -4.50 -18.80 5.67
N HIS A 521 -5.77 -19.13 5.96
CA HIS A 521 -6.62 -18.34 6.84
C HIS A 521 -6.10 -18.26 8.27
N GLN A 522 -5.61 -19.37 8.82
CA GLN A 522 -5.02 -19.41 10.16
C GLN A 522 -3.81 -18.47 10.26
N VAL A 523 -2.87 -18.55 9.32
CA VAL A 523 -1.68 -17.69 9.30
C VAL A 523 -2.09 -16.21 9.24
N ALA A 524 -3.04 -15.86 8.36
CA ALA A 524 -3.51 -14.48 8.22
C ALA A 524 -4.22 -13.97 9.49
N ARG A 525 -5.05 -14.80 10.16
CA ARG A 525 -5.72 -14.43 11.41
C ARG A 525 -4.79 -14.39 12.61
N GLU A 526 -3.77 -15.23 12.68
CA GLU A 526 -2.74 -15.14 13.71
C GLU A 526 -1.92 -13.85 13.58
N LEU A 527 -1.64 -13.42 12.35
CA LEU A 527 -0.95 -12.16 12.09
C LEU A 527 -1.85 -10.95 12.38
N ILE A 528 -3.09 -10.97 11.91
CA ILE A 528 -4.07 -9.88 12.04
C ILE A 528 -5.38 -10.45 12.63
N PRO A 529 -5.52 -10.51 13.97
CA PRO A 529 -6.69 -11.13 14.58
C PRO A 529 -8.00 -10.41 14.25
N ASN A 530 -7.95 -9.07 14.19
CA ASN A 530 -9.05 -8.21 13.75
C ASN A 530 -8.49 -7.15 12.78
N ALA A 531 -9.31 -6.62 11.88
CA ALA A 531 -8.90 -5.60 10.90
C ALA A 531 -8.25 -4.34 11.53
N TRP A 532 -8.62 -3.98 12.76
CA TRP A 532 -8.04 -2.87 13.51
C TRP A 532 -6.86 -3.27 14.43
N GLN A 533 -6.38 -4.51 14.34
CA GLN A 533 -5.25 -5.05 15.12
C GLN A 533 -4.08 -5.46 14.22
N VAL A 534 -3.72 -4.64 13.24
CA VAL A 534 -2.49 -4.87 12.47
C VAL A 534 -1.29 -4.71 13.41
N PRO A 535 -0.35 -5.66 13.51
CA PRO A 535 0.79 -5.52 14.41
C PRO A 535 1.76 -4.46 13.88
N ASP A 536 2.52 -3.82 14.78
CA ASP A 536 3.62 -2.91 14.41
C ASP A 536 4.97 -3.64 14.29
N ASP A 537 4.93 -4.97 14.35
CA ASP A 537 6.09 -5.84 14.20
C ASP A 537 6.24 -6.30 12.74
N GLY A 538 7.23 -5.73 12.06
CA GLY A 538 7.58 -6.12 10.69
C GLY A 538 8.06 -7.57 10.57
N ALA A 539 8.74 -8.10 11.60
CA ALA A 539 9.25 -9.46 11.59
C ALA A 539 8.11 -10.49 11.64
N ALA A 540 6.98 -10.15 12.26
CA ALA A 540 5.78 -10.99 12.26
C ALA A 540 5.23 -11.20 10.83
N PHE A 541 5.23 -10.18 9.99
CA PHE A 541 4.82 -10.29 8.58
C PHE A 541 5.78 -11.20 7.79
N ASP A 542 7.09 -11.05 8.00
CA ASP A 542 8.09 -11.88 7.32
C ASP A 542 7.99 -13.34 7.76
N GLY A 543 7.79 -13.59 9.06
CA GLY A 543 7.54 -14.93 9.60
C GLY A 543 6.27 -15.57 9.05
N ALA A 544 5.16 -14.82 8.98
CA ALA A 544 3.91 -15.28 8.38
C ALA A 544 4.07 -15.64 6.89
N ARG A 545 4.74 -14.78 6.12
CA ARG A 545 5.05 -15.03 4.70
C ARG A 545 5.91 -16.29 4.53
N LEU A 546 6.96 -16.47 5.33
CA LEU A 546 7.82 -17.66 5.25
C LEU A 546 7.07 -18.95 5.55
N ARG A 547 6.12 -18.94 6.48
CA ARG A 547 5.22 -20.09 6.75
C ARG A 547 4.39 -20.46 5.52
N LEU A 548 3.86 -19.46 4.79
CA LEU A 548 3.11 -19.70 3.55
C LEU A 548 4.00 -20.27 2.44
N ILE A 549 5.20 -19.71 2.25
CA ILE A 549 6.18 -20.20 1.28
C ILE A 549 6.53 -21.66 1.54
N GLN A 550 6.84 -21.99 2.81
CA GLN A 550 7.16 -23.35 3.21
C GLN A 550 5.98 -24.28 2.93
N ARG A 551 4.76 -23.89 3.34
CA ARG A 551 3.56 -24.72 3.15
C ARG A 551 3.26 -24.95 1.68
N TYR A 552 3.40 -23.92 0.84
CA TYR A 552 3.25 -24.09 -0.60
C TYR A 552 4.26 -25.09 -1.17
N GLY A 553 5.51 -25.02 -0.74
CA GLY A 553 6.53 -26.01 -1.11
C GLY A 553 6.14 -27.44 -0.72
N GLU A 554 5.66 -27.65 0.51
CA GLU A 554 5.20 -28.96 1.00
C GLU A 554 4.04 -29.55 0.16
N LEU A 555 3.13 -28.69 -0.33
CA LEU A 555 1.98 -29.10 -1.12
C LEU A 555 2.31 -29.38 -2.60
N THR A 556 3.36 -28.75 -3.12
CA THR A 556 3.60 -28.68 -4.58
C THR A 556 4.88 -29.36 -5.06
N LEU A 557 5.93 -29.42 -4.25
CA LEU A 557 7.22 -30.01 -4.67
C LEU A 557 7.05 -31.49 -5.01
N GLY A 558 7.45 -31.87 -6.23
CA GLY A 558 7.35 -33.23 -6.73
C GLY A 558 5.92 -33.67 -7.09
N ASN A 559 4.92 -32.80 -6.96
CA ASN A 559 3.53 -33.09 -7.32
C ASN A 559 3.16 -32.42 -8.66
N PRO A 560 3.16 -33.15 -9.80
CA PRO A 560 2.85 -32.56 -11.11
C PRO A 560 1.38 -32.14 -11.27
N THR A 561 0.49 -32.57 -10.36
CA THR A 561 -0.94 -32.23 -10.37
C THR A 561 -1.28 -31.02 -9.51
N ALA A 562 -0.34 -30.55 -8.69
CA ALA A 562 -0.56 -29.38 -7.85
C ALA A 562 -0.77 -28.12 -8.71
N PRO A 563 -1.76 -27.27 -8.37
CA PRO A 563 -1.92 -25.98 -9.02
C PRO A 563 -0.65 -25.12 -8.91
N ARG A 564 -0.26 -24.54 -10.03
CA ARG A 564 0.84 -23.57 -10.06
C ARG A 564 0.35 -22.23 -9.52
N MET A 565 1.20 -21.55 -8.76
CA MET A 565 0.99 -20.16 -8.36
C MET A 565 0.67 -19.30 -9.60
N GLY A 566 -0.33 -18.42 -9.48
CA GLY A 566 -0.81 -17.60 -10.58
C GLY A 566 -1.68 -18.33 -11.62
N GLY A 567 -2.03 -19.60 -11.39
CA GLY A 567 -2.98 -20.35 -12.20
C GLY A 567 -4.41 -19.83 -12.08
N ALA A 568 -5.30 -20.32 -12.97
CA ALA A 568 -6.72 -20.00 -12.89
C ALA A 568 -7.27 -20.38 -11.49
N PRO A 569 -8.17 -19.56 -10.90
CA PRO A 569 -8.77 -19.89 -9.61
C PRO A 569 -9.42 -21.27 -9.66
N VAL A 570 -9.07 -22.14 -8.72
CA VAL A 570 -9.86 -23.35 -8.48
C VAL A 570 -11.10 -22.90 -7.73
N SER A 571 -12.29 -23.17 -8.28
CA SER A 571 -13.58 -22.75 -7.71
C SER A 571 -13.67 -23.17 -6.24
N MET A 572 -13.67 -22.19 -5.34
CA MET A 572 -13.85 -22.41 -3.90
C MET A 572 -15.31 -22.14 -3.53
N PRO A 573 -16.03 -23.08 -2.89
CA PRO A 573 -17.26 -22.75 -2.19
C PRO A 573 -16.92 -21.79 -1.05
N LEU A 574 -17.60 -20.64 -0.98
CA LEU A 574 -17.67 -19.85 0.24
C LEU A 574 -18.42 -20.68 1.28
N GLU A 575 -17.72 -21.51 2.05
CA GLU A 575 -18.34 -22.11 3.23
C GLU A 575 -18.47 -21.06 4.33
N PRO A 576 -19.68 -20.80 4.85
CA PRO A 576 -19.86 -19.92 5.99
C PRO A 576 -19.18 -20.53 7.22
N GLN A 577 -18.07 -19.94 7.66
CA GLN A 577 -17.47 -20.26 8.95
C GLN A 577 -18.36 -19.65 10.03
N VAL A 578 -19.30 -20.44 10.57
CA VAL A 578 -19.93 -20.16 11.87
C VAL A 578 -18.93 -20.60 12.95
N PRO A 579 -18.38 -19.70 13.78
CA PRO A 579 -17.55 -20.14 14.89
C PRO A 579 -18.45 -20.82 15.92
N GLY A 580 -18.27 -22.13 16.11
CA GLY A 580 -18.80 -22.84 17.26
C GLY A 580 -18.20 -22.24 18.53
N GLY A 581 -19.05 -21.66 19.38
CA GLY A 581 -18.64 -21.17 20.69
C GLY A 581 -18.25 -22.32 21.63
N PRO A 582 -17.35 -22.09 22.60
CA PRO A 582 -17.03 -23.10 23.61
C PRO A 582 -18.21 -23.23 24.59
N GLY A 583 -18.53 -24.48 24.92
CA GLY A 583 -19.76 -24.90 25.60
C GLY A 583 -20.01 -24.30 26.98
N GLU A 584 -21.31 -24.22 27.30
CA GLU A 584 -21.81 -24.07 28.67
C GLU A 584 -21.52 -25.33 29.51
N PRO A 585 -21.26 -25.16 30.80
CA PRO A 585 -21.74 -26.06 31.84
C PRO A 585 -22.90 -25.40 32.61
N GLY A 586 -23.99 -26.15 32.74
CA GLY A 586 -25.27 -25.69 33.29
C GLY A 586 -25.26 -25.25 34.76
N GLY A 587 -26.33 -24.55 35.12
CA GLY A 587 -26.72 -24.23 36.48
C GLY A 587 -28.12 -23.63 36.53
N GLN A 588 -29.08 -24.40 37.04
CA GLN A 588 -30.47 -23.99 37.30
C GLN A 588 -30.55 -22.81 38.29
N GLY A 589 -31.59 -21.96 38.16
CA GLY A 589 -32.15 -21.27 39.33
C GLY A 589 -32.85 -19.93 39.10
N ASN A 590 -34.18 -19.98 39.08
CA ASN A 590 -35.14 -18.98 39.58
C ASN A 590 -35.31 -17.59 38.92
N ALA A 591 -36.47 -17.47 38.27
CA ALA A 591 -37.60 -16.61 38.64
C ALA A 591 -37.41 -15.08 38.76
N GLY A 592 -38.19 -14.38 37.94
CA GLY A 592 -38.98 -13.23 38.41
C GLY A 592 -38.85 -11.95 37.59
N GLY A 593 -39.99 -11.44 37.11
CA GLY A 593 -40.26 -10.00 37.22
C GLY A 593 -40.44 -9.22 35.92
N CYS A 594 -41.70 -8.86 35.66
CA CYS A 594 -42.16 -7.85 34.71
C CYS A 594 -41.42 -6.50 34.81
N GLY A 595 -41.33 -5.78 33.69
CA GLY A 595 -40.95 -4.37 33.69
C GLY A 595 -41.12 -3.72 32.31
N ALA A 596 -42.07 -2.78 32.23
CA ALA A 596 -42.54 -2.10 31.04
C ALA A 596 -41.49 -1.32 30.23
N ALA A 597 -41.76 -1.17 28.92
CA ALA A 597 -41.25 -0.06 28.10
C ALA A 597 -41.78 1.29 28.65
N PRO A 598 -41.13 2.44 28.37
CA PRO A 598 -41.35 3.09 27.07
C PRO A 598 -40.16 3.92 26.53
N GLY A 599 -40.25 4.29 25.24
CA GLY A 599 -39.72 5.57 24.74
C GLY A 599 -38.53 5.49 23.79
N VAL A 600 -38.78 5.28 22.50
CA VAL A 600 -37.84 5.61 21.43
C VAL A 600 -37.87 7.13 21.23
N SER A 601 -36.75 7.80 21.50
CA SER A 601 -36.55 9.21 21.13
C SER A 601 -35.79 9.28 19.81
N VAL A 602 -36.45 9.82 18.79
CA VAL A 602 -35.89 10.17 17.48
C VAL A 602 -35.21 11.54 17.61
N ALA A 603 -33.91 11.57 17.89
CA ALA A 603 -33.11 12.78 17.83
C ALA A 603 -31.62 12.45 17.64
N GLY A 604 -31.23 12.17 16.40
CA GLY A 604 -29.82 11.91 16.06
C GLY A 604 -29.40 12.25 14.63
N VAL A 605 -30.27 12.83 13.80
CA VAL A 605 -30.03 12.94 12.34
C VAL A 605 -29.80 14.39 11.84
N LEU A 606 -29.77 15.41 12.70
CA LEU A 606 -29.79 16.82 12.23
C LEU A 606 -28.59 17.71 12.60
N LEU A 607 -27.41 17.15 12.88
CA LEU A 607 -26.21 17.98 13.16
C LEU A 607 -25.09 17.95 12.11
N TRP A 608 -25.25 17.22 11.00
CA TRP A 608 -24.21 17.13 9.97
C TRP A 608 -24.32 18.18 8.84
N ALA A 609 -25.45 18.87 8.69
CA ALA A 609 -25.68 19.79 7.57
C ALA A 609 -25.22 21.25 7.79
N ALA A 610 -24.75 21.63 8.99
CA ALA A 610 -24.49 23.03 9.32
C ALA A 610 -23.03 23.50 9.09
N TRP A 611 -22.08 22.59 8.86
CA TRP A 611 -20.66 22.98 8.85
C TRP A 611 -20.03 23.14 7.46
N ALA A 612 -20.62 22.53 6.42
CA ALA A 612 -20.16 22.67 5.03
C ALA A 612 -20.45 24.06 4.40
N LEU A 613 -21.37 24.85 4.97
CA LEU A 613 -21.72 26.20 4.49
C LEU A 613 -20.86 27.33 5.10
N GLY A 614 -19.95 27.01 6.03
CA GLY A 614 -19.18 28.02 6.78
C GLY A 614 -17.92 28.56 6.08
N ARG A 615 -17.39 27.90 5.05
CA ARG A 615 -16.10 28.29 4.42
C ARG A 615 -16.18 28.90 3.02
N ILE A 616 -17.36 28.93 2.39
CA ILE A 616 -17.54 29.56 1.06
C ILE A 616 -17.73 31.10 1.16
N ARG A 617 -17.91 31.66 2.38
CA ARG A 617 -18.18 33.10 2.57
C ARG A 617 -17.00 34.01 2.94
N ARG A 618 -15.74 33.56 2.89
CA ARG A 618 -14.58 34.41 3.28
C ARG A 618 -13.54 34.75 2.20
N THR A 619 -13.80 34.48 0.93
CA THR A 619 -12.90 34.90 -0.18
C THR A 619 -13.50 35.93 -1.13
N ARG A 620 -14.60 36.59 -0.75
CA ARG A 620 -14.99 37.89 -1.34
C ARG A 620 -14.86 38.95 -0.27
N VAL A 621 -13.68 39.58 -0.21
CA VAL A 621 -13.40 40.99 0.15
C VAL A 621 -11.88 41.10 0.32
N ALA A 622 -11.21 41.47 -0.77
CA ALA A 622 -10.07 42.39 -0.85
C ALA A 622 -9.65 42.43 -2.33
N ARG A 623 -9.55 43.65 -2.86
CA ARG A 623 -9.12 43.95 -4.22
C ARG A 623 -7.65 43.59 -4.45
#